data_AF-A0A7Y4RCJ6-F1
#
_entry.id   AF-A0A7Y4RCJ6-F1
#
_cell.length_a   1.000
_cell.length_b   1.000
_cell.length_c   1.000
_cell.angle_alpha   90.00
_cell.angle_beta   90.00
_cell.angle_gamma   90.00
#
_symmetry.space_group_name_H-M   'P 1'
#
loop_
_entity.id
_entity.type
_entity.pdbx_description
1 polymer ?
#
loop_
_entity_poly.entity_id
_entity_poly.type
_entity_poly.pdbx_seq_one_letter_code
_entity_poly.pdbx_strand_id
1 'polypeptide(L)' 'MPDYIRGGDAELSAWLDNFVTSADANLAAIGLVAADLTPVTTAHSTRKTALAENLEAQAA' A
#
# COMPACT_ATOMS: atom_id res chain seq x y z
N MET A 1 25.04 -2.43 -0.56
CA MET A 1 23.99 -1.44 -0.24
C MET A 1 22.89 -2.20 0.49
N PRO A 2 22.34 -1.68 1.60
CA PRO A 2 21.20 -2.33 2.24
C PRO A 2 20.06 -2.42 1.22
N ASP A 3 19.40 -3.58 1.17
CA ASP A 3 18.24 -3.77 0.31
C ASP A 3 17.06 -3.00 0.94
N TYR A 4 16.83 -1.78 0.45
CA TYR A 4 15.73 -0.94 0.92
C TYR A 4 14.40 -1.27 0.22
N ILE A 5 14.43 -2.20 -0.74
CA ILE A 5 13.25 -2.74 -1.37
C ILE A 5 12.85 -3.97 -0.55
N ARG A 6 11.75 -3.84 0.18
CA ARG A 6 11.14 -4.95 0.92
C ARG A 6 10.94 -6.14 -0.04
N GLY A 7 11.49 -7.30 0.32
CA GLY A 7 11.84 -8.38 -0.62
C GLY A 7 10.66 -9.15 -1.22
N GLY A 8 9.41 -8.82 -0.87
CA GLY A 8 8.23 -9.47 -1.43
C GLY A 8 6.93 -8.69 -1.28
N ASP A 9 5.91 -9.10 -2.03
CA ASP A 9 4.61 -8.44 -2.10
C ASP A 9 3.90 -8.33 -0.74
N ALA A 10 4.11 -9.28 0.16
CA ALA A 10 3.56 -9.25 1.52
C ALA A 10 4.17 -8.10 2.34
N GLU A 11 5.48 -7.90 2.27
CA GLU A 11 6.18 -6.85 3.02
C GLU A 11 5.88 -5.46 2.44
N LEU A 12 5.75 -5.36 1.11
CA LEU A 12 5.28 -4.15 0.43
C LEU A 12 3.83 -3.83 0.84
N SER A 13 2.96 -4.84 0.91
CA SER A 13 1.57 -4.65 1.37
C SER A 13 1.52 -4.12 2.80
N ALA A 14 2.28 -4.72 3.70
CA ALA A 14 2.39 -4.27 5.08
C ALA A 14 3.00 -2.86 5.19
N TRP A 15 3.94 -2.50 4.31
CA TRP A 15 4.48 -1.15 4.27
C TRP A 15 3.42 -0.12 3.87
N LEU A 16 2.69 -0.39 2.78
CA LEU A 16 1.66 0.50 2.27
C LEU A 16 0.50 0.66 3.26
N ASP A 17 0.10 -0.41 3.95
CA ASP A 17 -0.91 -0.35 5.02
C ASP A 17 -0.44 0.60 6.15
N ASN A 18 0.82 0.48 6.59
CA ASN A 18 1.39 1.38 7.60
C ASN A 18 1.54 2.82 7.09
N PHE A 19 1.97 3.00 5.83
CA PHE A 19 2.14 4.30 5.21
C PHE A 19 0.81 5.05 5.13
N VAL A 20 -0.24 4.43 4.60
CA VAL A 20 -1.58 5.03 4.51
C VAL A 20 -2.08 5.42 5.90
N THR A 21 -1.95 4.53 6.89
CA THR A 21 -2.36 4.80 8.27
C THR A 21 -1.62 6.00 8.86
N SER A 22 -0.30 6.04 8.68
CA SER A 22 0.53 7.13 9.21
C SER A 22 0.28 8.46 8.49
N ALA A 23 0.10 8.42 7.17
CA ALA A 23 -0.18 9.61 6.37
C ALA A 23 -1.54 10.22 6.71
N ASP A 24 -2.58 9.38 6.83
CA ASP A 24 -3.94 9.82 7.20
C ASP A 24 -3.97 10.49 8.58
N ALA A 25 -3.24 9.94 9.55
CA ALA A 25 -3.11 10.52 10.89
C ALA A 25 -2.32 11.85 10.92
N ASN A 26 -1.54 12.16 9.89
CA ASN A 26 -0.62 13.31 9.86
C ASN A 26 -0.87 14.27 8.69
N LEU A 27 -2.00 14.16 7.99
CA LEU A 27 -2.31 14.91 6.75
C LEU A 27 -1.94 16.39 6.84
N ALA A 28 -2.44 17.09 7.87
CA ALA A 28 -2.17 18.51 8.05
C ALA A 28 -0.68 18.82 8.28
N ALA A 29 0.05 17.95 9.00
CA ALA A 29 1.47 18.13 9.26
C ALA A 29 2.33 17.96 8.01
N ILE A 30 1.87 17.17 7.04
CA ILE A 30 2.52 16.97 5.74
C ILE A 30 1.92 17.83 4.61
N GLY A 31 1.01 18.76 4.94
CA GLY A 31 0.41 19.70 3.99
C GLY A 31 -0.59 19.07 3.01
N LEU A 32 -1.20 17.94 3.37
CA LEU A 32 -2.19 17.23 2.57
C LEU A 32 -3.58 17.31 3.20
N VAL A 33 -4.58 16.96 2.40
CA VAL A 33 -5.94 16.64 2.86
C VAL A 33 -6.33 15.21 2.48
N ALA A 34 -7.41 14.70 3.05
CA ALA A 34 -7.86 13.32 2.80
C ALA A 34 -8.12 13.04 1.30
N ALA A 35 -8.54 14.05 0.54
CA ALA A 35 -8.74 13.93 -0.90
C ALA A 35 -7.44 13.57 -1.64
N ASP A 36 -6.29 14.06 -1.19
CA ASP A 36 -4.99 13.79 -1.80
C ASP A 36 -4.53 12.33 -1.59
N LEU A 37 -4.95 11.71 -0.48
CA LEU A 37 -4.60 10.32 -0.16
C LEU A 37 -5.56 9.31 -0.80
N THR A 38 -6.73 9.76 -1.27
CA THR A 38 -7.77 8.89 -1.87
C THR A 38 -7.28 8.08 -3.08
N PRO A 39 -6.50 8.63 -4.03
CA PRO A 39 -5.97 7.84 -5.14
C PRO A 39 -5.02 6.71 -4.67
N VAL A 40 -4.22 6.97 -3.64
CA VAL A 40 -3.25 6.01 -3.10
C VAL A 40 -3.97 4.85 -2.40
N THR A 41 -4.97 5.16 -1.56
CA THR A 41 -5.76 4.14 -0.87
C THR A 41 -6.53 3.26 -1.86
N THR A 42 -7.13 3.87 -2.89
CA THR A 42 -7.83 3.15 -3.96
C THR A 42 -6.89 2.22 -4.71
N ALA A 43 -5.73 2.72 -5.17
CA ALA A 43 -4.76 1.92 -5.91
C ALA A 43 -4.20 0.77 -5.07
N HIS A 44 -3.93 0.99 -3.79
CA HIS A 44 -3.47 -0.07 -2.89
C HIS A 44 -4.54 -1.14 -2.66
N SER A 45 -5.81 -0.76 -2.52
CA SER A 45 -6.92 -1.71 -2.45
C SER A 45 -7.01 -2.56 -3.71
N THR A 46 -7.00 -1.92 -4.89
CA THR A 46 -7.02 -2.62 -6.19
C THR A 46 -5.85 -3.58 -6.32
N ARG A 47 -4.65 -3.17 -5.92
CA ARG A 47 -3.46 -4.04 -5.95
C ARG A 47 -3.61 -5.26 -5.04
N LYS A 48 -4.14 -5.09 -3.81
CA LYS A 48 -4.35 -6.22 -2.88
C LYS A 48 -5.31 -7.25 -3.48
N THR A 49 -6.40 -6.81 -4.09
CA THR A 49 -7.35 -7.69 -4.79
C THR A 49 -6.68 -8.43 -5.95
N ALA A 50 -6.02 -7.71 -6.85
CA ALA A 50 -5.37 -8.31 -8.02
C ALA A 50 -4.25 -9.30 -7.63
N LEU A 51 -3.51 -9.01 -6.55
CA LEU A 51 -2.50 -9.92 -6.02
C LEU A 51 -3.14 -11.20 -5.48
N ALA A 52 -4.23 -11.11 -4.72
CA ALA A 52 -4.94 -12.28 -4.22
C ALA A 52 -5.45 -13.17 -5.36
N GLU A 53 -6.09 -12.56 -6.37
CA GLU A 53 -6.56 -13.27 -7.57
C GLU A 53 -5.40 -13.95 -8.33
N ASN A 54 -4.25 -13.28 -8.44
CA ASN A 54 -3.08 -13.84 -9.10
C ASN A 54 -2.48 -15.02 -8.31
N LEU A 55 -2.44 -14.95 -6.98
CA LEU A 55 -1.98 -16.05 -6.13
C LEU A 55 -2.92 -17.25 -6.22
N GLU A 56 -4.23 -17.03 -6.23
CA GLU A 56 -5.24 -18.08 -6.44
C GLU A 56 -5.07 -18.75 -7.81
N ALA A 57 -4.87 -17.97 -8.87
CA ALA A 57 -4.65 -18.49 -10.22
C ALA A 57 -3.36 -19.31 -10.36
N GLN A 58 -2.31 -18.97 -9.61
CA GLN A 58 -1.05 -19.73 -9.58
C GLN A 58 -1.14 -21.03 -8.77
N ALA A 59 -2.12 -21.15 -7.88
CA ALA A 59 -2.31 -22.33 -7.03
C ALA A 59 -3.22 -23.41 -7.66
N ALA A 60 -3.86 -23.11 -8.80
CA ALA A 60 -4.74 -24.01 -9.55
C ALA A 60 -3.99 -24.80 -10.64
#